data_AF-A0A2G9RUH3-F1
#
_entry.id   AF-A0A2G9RUH3-F1
#
_cell.length_a   1.000
_cell.length_b   1.000
_cell.length_c   1.000
_cell.angle_alpha   90.00
_cell.angle_beta   90.00
_cell.angle_gamma   90.00
#
_symmetry.space_group_name_H-M   'P 1'
#
loop_
_entity.id
_entity.type
_entity.pdbx_description
1 polymer ?
#
loop_
_entity_poly.entity_id
_entity_poly.type
_entity_poly.pdbx_seq_one_letter_code
_entity_poly.pdbx_strand_id
1 'polypeptide(L)'
;MGQRMYQATQTVECCGPIYNLKVQDNAGQDVMEVVENRACRCSHLVKSRDEQHVVGMIKGEGNQYTVTFPMDMEVTMKAVILASCFYLDSMIYAKRRYVATRPSSD
;
A
#
# COMPACT_ATOMS: atom_id res chain seq x y z
N MET A 1 -8.57 -26.66 1.48
CA MET A 1 -7.22 -26.55 0.89
C MET A 1 -7.04 -25.12 0.40
N GLY A 2 -6.02 -24.42 0.87
CA GLY A 2 -5.66 -23.09 0.38
C GLY A 2 -4.19 -22.85 0.67
N GLN A 3 -3.45 -22.33 -0.31
CA GLN A 3 -2.06 -21.94 -0.12
C GLN A 3 -2.02 -20.43 0.16
N ARG A 4 -1.19 -19.99 1.11
CA ARG A 4 -0.81 -18.57 1.19
C ARG A 4 -0.17 -18.20 -0.15
N MET A 5 -0.51 -17.08 -0.75
CA MET A 5 0.16 -16.62 -1.98
C MET A 5 1.05 -15.43 -1.67
N TYR A 6 0.48 -14.42 -1.03
CA TYR A 6 1.18 -13.22 -0.63
C TYR A 6 0.81 -12.83 0.80
N GLN A 7 1.75 -12.18 1.49
CA GLN A 7 1.55 -11.57 2.79
C GLN A 7 1.86 -10.08 2.69
N ALA A 8 0.93 -9.25 3.14
CA ALA A 8 1.07 -7.81 3.15
C ALA A 8 1.34 -7.33 4.59
N THR A 9 2.47 -6.67 4.80
CA THR A 9 2.90 -6.17 6.11
C THR A 9 3.06 -4.65 6.03
N GLN A 10 2.47 -3.95 6.99
CA GLN A 10 2.70 -2.51 7.13
C GLN A 10 4.10 -2.27 7.70
N THR A 11 4.89 -1.43 7.05
CA THR A 11 6.20 -1.00 7.54
C THR A 11 6.04 0.34 8.24
N VAL A 12 6.25 0.36 9.57
CA VAL A 12 6.18 1.58 10.38
C VAL A 12 7.61 1.97 10.75
N GLU A 13 8.12 3.04 10.14
CA GLU A 13 9.37 3.66 10.59
C GLU A 13 9.08 4.68 11.70
N CYS A 14 10.00 4.76 12.67
CA CYS A 14 9.90 5.74 13.75
C CYS A 14 9.95 7.16 13.15
N CYS A 15 8.98 8.00 13.50
CA CYS A 15 8.86 9.44 13.17
C CYS A 15 8.03 9.87 11.92
N GLY A 16 7.14 9.06 11.33
CA GLY A 16 6.22 9.55 10.28
C GLY A 16 4.91 8.76 10.09
N PRO A 17 3.84 9.36 9.54
CA PRO A 17 2.64 8.64 9.13
C PRO A 17 2.87 7.96 7.78
N ILE A 18 3.69 6.91 7.78
CA ILE A 18 4.06 6.22 6.56
C ILE A 18 3.14 5.00 6.40
N TYR A 19 2.29 5.02 5.36
CA TYR A 19 1.47 3.87 4.97
C TYR A 19 2.23 3.00 3.97
N ASN A 20 3.49 2.68 4.29
CA ASN A 20 4.27 1.78 3.45
C ASN A 20 3.79 0.36 3.66
N LEU A 21 3.70 -0.37 2.56
CA LEU A 21 3.27 -1.75 2.53
C LEU A 21 4.34 -2.58 1.84
N LYS A 22 4.84 -3.61 2.53
CA LYS A 22 5.64 -4.65 1.91
C LYS A 22 4.80 -5.87 1.61
N VAL A 23 4.91 -6.39 0.39
CA VAL A 23 4.24 -7.61 -0.02
C VAL A 23 5.29 -8.69 -0.27
N GLN A 24 5.14 -9.80 0.44
CA GLN A 24 6.07 -10.92 0.46
C GLN A 24 5.41 -12.18 -0.07
N ASP A 25 6.20 -13.05 -0.69
CA ASP A 25 5.75 -14.39 -1.11
C ASP A 25 5.79 -15.41 0.04
N ASN A 26 5.61 -16.69 -0.30
CA ASN A 26 5.65 -17.78 0.68
C ASN A 26 7.02 -18.04 1.29
N ALA A 27 8.09 -17.71 0.58
CA ALA A 27 9.45 -17.80 1.07
C ALA A 27 9.84 -16.60 1.94
N GLY A 28 8.95 -15.60 2.07
CA GLY A 28 9.23 -14.35 2.78
C GLY A 28 10.06 -13.38 1.95
N GLN A 29 10.18 -13.61 0.64
CA GLN A 29 10.91 -12.72 -0.24
C GLN A 29 10.02 -11.54 -0.63
N ASP A 30 10.57 -10.32 -0.53
CA ASP A 30 9.90 -9.10 -0.98
C ASP A 30 9.61 -9.19 -2.49
N VAL A 31 8.33 -9.06 -2.85
CA VAL A 31 7.84 -9.09 -4.24
C VAL A 31 7.61 -7.68 -4.75
N MET A 32 6.99 -6.85 -3.92
CA MET A 32 6.76 -5.44 -4.21
C MET A 32 6.63 -4.64 -2.91
N GLU A 33 6.86 -3.34 -3.04
CA GLU A 33 6.63 -2.39 -1.97
C GLU A 33 5.74 -1.26 -2.47
N VAL A 34 4.73 -0.91 -1.68
CA VAL A 34 3.92 0.28 -1.92
C VAL A 34 4.41 1.36 -0.98
N VAL A 35 4.94 2.44 -1.53
CA VAL A 35 5.54 3.53 -0.77
C VAL A 35 4.79 4.84 -0.98
N GLU A 36 4.68 5.65 0.06
CA GLU A 36 4.11 6.99 -0.07
C GLU A 36 4.92 7.85 -1.07
N ASN A 37 4.22 8.57 -1.95
CA ASN A 37 4.87 9.48 -2.87
C ASN A 37 5.28 10.76 -2.13
N ARG A 38 6.59 11.01 -2.06
CA ARG A 38 7.15 12.21 -1.40
C ARG A 38 6.69 13.52 -2.05
N ALA A 39 6.28 13.51 -3.32
CA ALA A 39 5.74 14.69 -4.00
C ALA A 39 4.27 14.99 -3.63
N CYS A 40 3.47 13.96 -3.32
CA CYS A 40 2.10 14.11 -2.82
C CYS A 40 1.70 12.95 -1.92
N ARG A 41 1.38 13.26 -0.66
CA ARG A 41 0.82 12.30 0.34
C ARG A 41 -0.51 11.68 -0.07
N CYS A 42 -1.13 12.18 -1.14
CA CYS A 42 -2.34 11.64 -1.73
C CYS A 42 -2.10 10.43 -2.65
N SER A 43 -0.84 10.10 -2.94
CA SER A 43 -0.48 9.04 -3.87
C SER A 43 0.58 8.12 -3.29
N HIS A 44 0.54 6.87 -3.73
CA HIS A 44 1.49 5.84 -3.36
C HIS A 44 2.06 5.22 -4.65
N LEU A 45 3.36 4.98 -4.66
CA LEU A 45 4.08 4.37 -5.77
C LEU A 45 4.24 2.89 -5.46
N VAL A 46 3.92 2.04 -6.44
CA VAL A 46 4.20 0.61 -6.36
C VAL A 46 5.57 0.38 -6.98
N LYS A 47 6.51 -0.09 -6.18
CA LYS A 47 7.86 -0.42 -6.59
C LYS A 47 8.04 -1.92 -6.69
N SER A 48 8.79 -2.33 -7.71
CA SER A 48 9.30 -3.70 -7.84
C SER A 48 10.34 -4.02 -6.75
N ARG A 49 10.65 -5.31 -6.57
CA ARG A 49 11.67 -5.83 -5.63
C ARG A 49 13.04 -5.15 -5.74
N ASP A 50 13.43 -4.72 -6.94
CA ASP A 50 14.69 -4.02 -7.17
C ASP A 50 14.67 -2.56 -6.70
N GLU A 51 13.52 -2.06 -6.23
CA GLU A 51 13.24 -0.68 -5.79
C GLU A 51 13.55 0.41 -6.83
N GLN A 52 14.02 0.02 -8.02
CA GLN A 52 14.47 0.91 -9.09
C GLN A 52 13.34 1.27 -10.05
N HIS A 53 12.33 0.40 -10.18
CA HIS A 53 11.24 0.57 -11.14
C HIS A 53 9.89 0.74 -10.45
N VAL A 54 9.23 1.87 -10.74
CA VAL A 54 7.83 2.07 -10.39
C VAL A 54 6.98 1.29 -11.39
N VAL A 55 6.28 0.28 -10.88
CA VAL A 55 5.42 -0.63 -11.65
C VAL A 55 3.94 -0.28 -11.54
N GLY A 56 3.61 0.77 -10.80
CA GLY A 56 2.24 1.25 -10.69
C GLY A 56 2.11 2.42 -9.72
N MET A 57 0.90 2.95 -9.64
CA MET A 57 0.55 4.05 -8.75
C MET A 57 -0.86 3.84 -8.20
N ILE A 58 -1.03 4.16 -6.92
CA ILE A 58 -2.32 4.21 -6.24
C ILE A 58 -2.54 5.67 -5.84
N LYS A 59 -3.55 6.31 -6.40
CA LYS A 59 -3.88 7.71 -6.11
C LYS A 59 -5.22 7.78 -5.36
N GLY A 60 -5.22 8.42 -4.19
CA GLY A 60 -6.41 8.70 -3.41
C GLY A 60 -6.89 10.13 -3.62
N GLU A 61 -8.14 10.28 -4.02
CA GLU A 61 -8.85 11.56 -4.13
C GLU A 61 -10.16 11.48 -3.34
N GLY A 62 -10.21 12.15 -2.19
CA GLY A 62 -11.35 12.05 -1.27
C GLY A 62 -11.54 10.63 -0.74
N ASN A 63 -12.63 9.96 -1.17
CA ASN A 63 -12.96 8.57 -0.86
C ASN A 63 -12.82 7.64 -2.08
N GLN A 64 -12.17 8.11 -3.14
CA GLN A 64 -11.96 7.32 -4.34
C GLN A 64 -10.47 7.01 -4.49
N TYR A 65 -10.18 5.77 -4.87
CA TYR A 65 -8.84 5.35 -5.23
C TYR A 65 -8.79 4.94 -6.69
N THR A 66 -7.75 5.42 -7.37
CA THR A 66 -7.43 5.03 -8.74
C THR A 66 -6.13 4.26 -8.73
N VAL A 67 -6.14 3.05 -9.29
CA VAL A 67 -4.95 2.21 -9.45
C VAL A 67 -4.53 2.25 -10.91
N THR A 68 -3.27 2.57 -11.17
CA THR A 68 -2.67 2.59 -12.52
C THR A 68 -1.49 1.65 -12.57
N PHE A 69 -1.38 0.85 -13.62
CA PHE A 69 -0.27 -0.08 -13.87
C PHE A 69 -0.06 -0.23 -15.39
N PRO A 70 1.11 -0.72 -15.84
CA PRO A 70 1.39 -0.99 -17.24
C PRO A 70 0.38 -1.95 -17.87
N MET A 71 0.11 -1.75 -19.17
CA MET A 71 -0.89 -2.54 -19.90
C MET A 71 -0.50 -4.03 -19.97
N ASP A 72 0.79 -4.29 -20.16
CA ASP A 72 1.45 -5.59 -20.28
C ASP A 72 1.70 -6.29 -18.93
N MET A 73 1.37 -5.65 -17.81
CA MET A 73 1.52 -6.28 -16.49
C MET A 73 0.58 -7.48 -16.33
N GLU A 74 1.07 -8.56 -15.70
CA GLU A 74 0.29 -9.77 -15.47
C GLU A 74 -0.96 -9.50 -14.61
N VAL A 75 -2.07 -10.16 -14.94
CA VAL A 75 -3.35 -10.02 -14.22
C VAL A 75 -3.21 -10.34 -12.73
N THR A 76 -2.39 -11.33 -12.38
CA THR A 76 -2.10 -11.68 -10.98
C THR A 76 -1.54 -10.48 -10.22
N MET A 77 -0.54 -9.80 -10.77
CA MET A 77 0.05 -8.62 -10.13
C MET A 77 -0.94 -7.45 -10.08
N LYS A 78 -1.79 -7.27 -11.11
CA LYS A 78 -2.84 -6.24 -11.10
C LYS A 78 -3.81 -6.44 -9.94
N ALA A 79 -4.22 -7.69 -9.71
CA ALA A 79 -5.07 -8.05 -8.58
C ALA A 79 -4.37 -7.83 -7.22
N VAL A 80 -3.08 -8.15 -7.13
CA VAL A 80 -2.28 -7.93 -5.91
C VAL A 80 -2.14 -6.44 -5.61
N ILE A 81 -1.88 -5.58 -6.61
CA ILE A 81 -1.84 -4.12 -6.42
C ILE A 81 -3.21 -3.60 -5.99
N LEU A 82 -4.30 -4.07 -6.59
CA LEU A 82 -5.66 -3.68 -6.19
C LEU A 82 -5.98 -4.12 -4.75
N ALA A 83 -5.55 -5.30 -4.34
CA ALA A 83 -5.68 -5.76 -2.96
C ALA A 83 -4.89 -4.88 -1.98
N SER A 84 -3.66 -4.48 -2.35
CA SER A 84 -2.87 -3.52 -1.58
C SER A 84 -3.56 -2.17 -1.44
N CYS A 85 -4.25 -1.70 -2.49
CA CYS A 85 -5.05 -0.47 -2.43
C CYS A 85 -6.15 -0.57 -1.37
N PHE A 86 -6.89 -1.68 -1.30
CA PHE A 86 -7.91 -1.86 -0.26
C PHE A 86 -7.33 -1.94 1.15
N TYR A 87 -6.18 -2.59 1.29
CA TYR A 87 -5.52 -2.68 2.59
C TYR A 87 -5.01 -1.31 3.07
N LEU A 88 -4.45 -0.51 2.17
CA LEU A 88 -4.09 0.88 2.44
C LEU A 88 -5.29 1.73 2.87
N ASP A 89 -6.41 1.63 2.16
CA ASP A 89 -7.62 2.37 2.51
C ASP A 89 -8.14 2.01 3.90
N SER A 90 -8.16 0.71 4.23
CA SER A 90 -8.51 0.22 5.57
C SER A 90 -7.61 0.82 6.66
N MET A 91 -6.29 0.84 6.43
CA MET A 91 -5.32 1.42 7.36
C MET A 91 -5.50 2.93 7.53
N ILE A 92 -5.68 3.66 6.43
CA ILE A 92 -5.91 5.11 6.43
C ILE A 92 -7.22 5.43 7.16
N TYR A 93 -8.28 4.68 6.86
CA TYR A 93 -9.59 4.83 7.49
C TYR A 93 -9.53 4.59 9.00
N ALA A 94 -8.90 3.50 9.44
CA ALA A 94 -8.74 3.17 10.85
C ALA A 94 -7.98 4.28 11.61
N LYS A 95 -6.91 4.81 11.00
CA LYS A 95 -6.12 5.89 11.60
C LYS A 95 -6.88 7.21 11.68
N ARG A 96 -7.60 7.61 10.62
CA ARG A 96 -8.48 8.80 10.63
C ARG A 96 -9.50 8.69 11.78
N ARG A 97 -10.07 7.52 11.96
CA ARG A 97 -11.05 7.26 13.03
C ARG A 97 -10.42 7.36 14.42
N TYR A 98 -9.24 6.76 14.64
CA TYR A 98 -8.51 6.87 15.91
C TYR A 98 -8.21 8.33 16.30
N VAL A 99 -7.79 9.15 15.34
CA VAL A 99 -7.53 10.58 15.58
C VAL A 99 -8.83 11.35 15.87
N ALA A 100 -9.93 11.06 15.15
CA ALA A 100 -11.20 11.71 15.38
C ALA A 100 -11.82 11.39 16.76
N THR A 101 -11.56 10.18 17.28
CA THR A 101 -12.07 9.74 18.59
C THR A 101 -11.09 9.97 19.74
N ARG A 102 -9.93 10.59 19.50
CA ARG A 102 -8.95 10.86 20.57
C ARG A 102 -9.58 11.82 21.58
N PRO A 103 -9.73 11.43 22.85
CA PRO A 103 -10.16 12.37 23.87
C PRO A 103 -9.13 13.50 23.94
N SER A 104 -9.60 14.75 23.91
CA SER A 104 -8.75 15.91 24.17
C SER A 104 -8.16 15.75 25.57
N SER A 105 -6.85 15.55 25.64
CA SER A 105 -6.11 15.67 26.90
C SER A 105 -6.06 17.14 27.27
N ASP A 106 -7.11 17.62 27.93
CA ASP A 106 -7.08 18.80 28.81
C ASP A 106 -6.41 18.43 30.14
#